data_AF-A0A661KW78-F1
#
_entry.id   AF-A0A661KW78-F1
#
_cell.length_a   1.000
_cell.length_b   1.000
_cell.length_c   1.000
_cell.angle_alpha   90.00
_cell.angle_beta   90.00
_cell.angle_gamma   90.00
#
_symmetry.space_group_name_H-M   'P 1'
#
loop_
_entity.id
_entity.type
_entity.pdbx_description
1 polymer ?
#
loop_
_entity_poly.entity_id
_entity_poly.type
_entity_poly.pdbx_seq_one_letter_code
_entity_poly.pdbx_strand_id
1 'polypeptide(L)'
;MNYLHSIDLEDWYSCYNLSLNGIRTSAKIVNAQFPKTDFMGDNPIIKEITSTPTPSGRIVLMHENEERRSVEVDFEKHRQRKYKDKPSRLNSLWIAEDTPEGENMLLKMFTDENSHRKILKVALLPDAIIHKADKRWYEEYYQEKKESYIENYWKGIPYDSTPKWELLINGGFKIEKEDILFLREHCLANHSQQLSKEFIENAYKNNDLSKV
;
A
#
# COMPACT_ATOMS: atom_id res chain seq x y z
N MET A 1 18.17 -7.18 -1.43
CA MET A 1 17.42 -7.13 -0.16
C MET A 1 16.00 -7.49 -0.51
N ASN A 2 15.44 -8.50 0.17
CA ASN A 2 14.09 -8.99 -0.11
C ASN A 2 13.13 -8.33 0.89
N TYR A 3 11.91 -8.05 0.44
CA TYR A 3 10.87 -7.42 1.24
C TYR A 3 9.61 -8.29 1.24
N LEU A 4 8.71 -8.00 2.15
CA LEU A 4 7.41 -8.65 2.26
C LEU A 4 6.29 -7.64 2.02
N HIS A 5 5.21 -8.09 1.40
CA HIS A 5 3.97 -7.33 1.26
C HIS A 5 2.77 -8.21 1.60
N SER A 6 1.81 -7.69 2.37
CA SER A 6 0.57 -8.41 2.69
C SER A 6 -0.56 -7.95 1.77
N ILE A 7 -1.09 -8.89 0.98
CA ILE A 7 -2.26 -8.66 0.12
C ILE A 7 -3.52 -9.22 0.77
N ASP A 8 -4.62 -8.50 0.61
CA ASP A 8 -5.96 -8.98 0.96
C ASP A 8 -6.53 -9.82 -0.20
N LEU A 9 -6.83 -11.10 0.06
CA LEU A 9 -7.34 -12.03 -0.94
C LEU A 9 -8.81 -11.79 -1.28
N GLU A 10 -9.53 -11.01 -0.48
CA GLU A 10 -10.90 -10.54 -0.78
C GLU A 10 -10.88 -9.31 -1.69
N ASP A 11 -9.78 -8.55 -1.73
CA ASP A 11 -9.58 -7.45 -2.68
C ASP A 11 -9.24 -8.01 -4.06
N TRP A 12 -10.30 -8.37 -4.79
CA TRP A 12 -10.23 -8.91 -6.13
C TRP A 12 -9.38 -8.05 -7.07
N TYR A 13 -9.43 -6.71 -6.94
CA TYR A 13 -8.75 -5.79 -7.84
C TYR A 13 -7.25 -5.82 -7.59
N SER A 14 -6.84 -5.79 -6.33
CA SER A 14 -5.43 -5.95 -5.97
C SER A 14 -4.90 -7.32 -6.41
N CYS A 15 -5.65 -8.39 -6.14
CA CYS A 15 -5.26 -9.75 -6.51
C CYS A 15 -5.13 -9.91 -8.03
N TYR A 16 -6.12 -9.39 -8.77
CA TYR A 16 -6.16 -9.48 -10.22
C TYR A 16 -5.00 -8.70 -10.88
N ASN A 17 -4.74 -7.46 -10.47
CA ASN A 17 -3.65 -6.69 -11.07
C ASN A 17 -2.29 -7.38 -10.89
N LEU A 18 -2.06 -7.94 -9.71
CA LEU A 18 -0.84 -8.72 -9.44
C LEU A 18 -0.80 -10.04 -10.19
N SER A 19 -1.94 -10.70 -10.40
CA SER A 19 -2.00 -11.99 -11.11
C SER A 19 -1.73 -11.85 -12.62
N LEU A 20 -1.84 -10.66 -13.20
CA LEU A 20 -1.54 -10.42 -14.61
C LEU A 20 -0.05 -10.56 -14.93
N ASN A 21 0.78 -9.74 -14.28
CA ASN A 21 2.20 -9.61 -14.61
C ASN A 21 3.12 -9.58 -13.37
N GLY A 22 2.55 -9.80 -12.18
CA GLY A 22 3.30 -9.79 -10.93
C GLY A 22 3.79 -8.42 -10.50
N ILE A 23 3.36 -7.31 -11.11
CA ILE A 23 3.84 -5.98 -10.79
C ILE A 23 2.74 -5.19 -10.08
N ARG A 24 3.08 -4.58 -8.93
CA ARG A 24 2.24 -3.59 -8.26
C ARG A 24 2.97 -2.27 -8.16
N THR A 25 2.32 -1.22 -8.63
CA THR A 25 2.83 0.15 -8.51
C THR A 25 1.99 0.95 -7.51
N SER A 26 2.63 1.85 -6.77
CA SER A 26 2.02 2.83 -5.88
C SER A 26 1.34 3.98 -6.65
N ALA A 27 1.02 3.78 -7.92
CA ALA A 27 0.77 4.84 -8.89
C ALA A 27 -0.26 5.85 -8.38
N LYS A 28 0.04 7.15 -8.57
CA LYS A 28 -0.98 8.18 -8.73
C LYS A 28 -1.80 7.77 -9.95
N ILE A 29 -2.99 7.21 -9.72
CA ILE A 29 -3.95 6.85 -10.77
C ILE A 29 -4.13 8.05 -11.71
N VAL A 30 -3.59 8.03 -12.92
CA VAL A 30 -3.78 9.13 -13.88
C VAL A 30 -5.22 9.08 -14.40
N ASN A 31 -6.15 9.68 -13.63
CA ASN A 31 -7.50 10.25 -13.88
C ASN A 31 -8.43 9.75 -15.01
N ALA A 32 -8.12 8.73 -15.80
CA ALA A 32 -8.89 8.43 -17.01
C ALA A 32 -10.02 7.39 -16.84
N GLN A 33 -10.05 6.63 -15.73
CA GLN A 33 -10.91 5.42 -15.66
C GLN A 33 -11.74 5.24 -14.38
N PHE A 34 -11.71 6.16 -13.42
CA PHE A 34 -12.57 6.09 -12.24
C PHE A 34 -13.64 7.18 -12.24
N PRO A 35 -14.89 6.87 -11.82
CA PRO A 35 -15.93 7.88 -11.67
C PRO A 35 -15.46 8.95 -10.68
N LYS A 36 -15.64 10.22 -11.04
CA LYS A 36 -15.36 11.36 -10.17
C LYS A 36 -16.10 11.14 -8.84
N THR A 37 -15.35 10.89 -7.79
CA THR A 37 -15.86 10.96 -6.42
C THR A 37 -15.82 12.43 -6.00
N ASP A 38 -16.98 13.07 -5.95
CA ASP A 38 -17.13 14.42 -5.41
C ASP A 38 -16.84 14.38 -3.90
N PHE A 39 -15.60 14.67 -3.52
CA PHE A 39 -15.26 14.90 -2.12
C PHE A 39 -15.62 16.34 -1.75
N MET A 40 -16.46 16.49 -0.73
CA MET A 40 -16.82 17.79 -0.18
C MET A 40 -15.62 18.45 0.51
N GLY A 41 -15.17 19.59 -0.03
CA GLY A 41 -14.27 20.52 0.65
C GLY A 41 -13.24 21.21 -0.26
N ASP A 42 -13.15 22.55 -0.16
CA ASP A 42 -12.21 23.41 -0.92
C ASP A 42 -10.73 23.29 -0.47
N ASN A 43 -10.37 22.24 0.27
CA ASN A 43 -9.00 22.08 0.75
C ASN A 43 -8.08 21.56 -0.38
N PRO A 44 -7.08 22.33 -0.84
CA PRO A 44 -6.21 21.95 -1.96
C PRO A 44 -5.45 20.65 -1.72
N ILE A 45 -5.13 20.34 -0.46
CA ILE A 45 -4.44 19.10 -0.05
C ILE A 45 -5.41 17.91 -0.18
N ILE A 46 -6.66 18.05 0.25
CA ILE A 46 -7.68 17.03 0.03
C ILE A 46 -7.89 16.86 -1.48
N LYS A 47 -7.88 17.92 -2.28
CA LYS A 47 -8.01 17.84 -3.74
C LYS A 47 -6.82 17.16 -4.43
N GLU A 48 -5.59 17.39 -3.97
CA GLU A 48 -4.38 16.70 -4.47
C GLU A 48 -4.39 15.21 -4.07
N ILE A 49 -4.73 14.91 -2.81
CA ILE A 49 -4.83 13.55 -2.29
C ILE A 49 -6.00 12.77 -2.95
N THR A 50 -7.14 13.41 -3.17
CA THR A 50 -8.34 12.81 -3.78
C THR A 50 -8.31 12.80 -5.30
N SER A 51 -7.37 13.50 -5.94
CA SER A 51 -7.22 13.43 -7.40
C SER A 51 -6.77 12.05 -7.87
N THR A 52 -6.08 11.25 -7.03
CA THR A 52 -5.56 9.93 -7.40
C THR A 52 -5.26 8.97 -6.20
N PRO A 53 -6.12 8.79 -5.18
CA PRO A 53 -5.73 8.01 -4.01
C PRO A 53 -5.51 6.54 -4.38
N THR A 54 -4.45 5.93 -3.86
CA THR A 54 -4.41 4.46 -3.78
C THR A 54 -5.65 3.98 -3.01
N PRO A 55 -6.16 2.76 -3.25
CA PRO A 55 -7.28 2.22 -2.45
C PRO A 55 -7.06 2.38 -0.94
N SER A 56 -5.81 2.21 -0.49
CA SER A 56 -5.39 2.42 0.90
C SER A 56 -5.52 3.87 1.37
N GLY A 57 -5.08 4.85 0.57
CA GLY A 57 -5.25 6.28 0.89
C GLY A 57 -6.72 6.69 1.01
N ARG A 58 -7.58 6.13 0.16
CA ARG A 58 -9.03 6.38 0.24
C ARG A 58 -9.64 5.81 1.52
N ILE A 59 -9.27 4.59 1.91
CA ILE A 59 -9.71 3.98 3.17
C ILE A 59 -9.30 4.85 4.36
N VAL A 60 -8.06 5.32 4.38
CA VAL A 60 -7.54 6.17 5.45
C VAL A 60 -8.31 7.49 5.57
N LEU A 61 -8.62 8.13 4.45
CA LEU A 61 -9.34 9.42 4.44
C LEU A 61 -10.85 9.28 4.64
N MET A 62 -11.42 8.11 4.38
CA MET A 62 -12.84 7.83 4.60
C MET A 62 -13.11 7.17 5.94
N HIS A 63 -12.06 6.88 6.72
CA HIS A 63 -12.19 6.26 8.03
C HIS A 63 -13.04 7.14 8.94
N GLU A 64 -14.01 6.57 9.65
CA GLU A 64 -14.97 7.32 10.48
C GLU A 64 -14.33 8.18 11.58
N ASN A 65 -13.17 7.76 12.10
CA ASN A 65 -12.39 8.47 13.11
C ASN A 65 -11.73 9.73 12.52
N GLU A 66 -12.27 10.89 12.86
CA GLU A 66 -11.78 12.20 12.42
C GLU A 66 -10.36 12.52 12.87
N GLU A 67 -9.99 12.12 14.09
CA GLU A 67 -8.65 12.35 14.62
C GLU A 67 -7.60 11.60 13.80
N ARG A 68 -7.87 10.34 13.45
CA ARG A 68 -6.99 9.55 12.58
C ARG A 68 -6.83 10.20 11.21
N ARG A 69 -7.91 10.71 10.61
CA ARG A 69 -7.84 11.46 9.35
C ARG A 69 -6.99 12.73 9.50
N SER A 70 -7.19 13.49 10.58
CA SER A 70 -6.44 14.73 10.84
C SER A 70 -4.95 14.48 10.97
N VAL A 71 -4.54 13.41 11.66
CA VAL A 71 -3.12 13.08 11.83
C VAL A 71 -2.47 12.76 10.48
N GLU A 72 -3.12 11.97 9.63
CA GLU A 72 -2.58 11.64 8.30
C GLU A 72 -2.46 12.88 7.40
N VAL A 73 -3.41 13.82 7.50
CA VAL A 73 -3.34 15.12 6.82
C VAL A 73 -2.16 15.96 7.34
N ASP A 74 -1.92 15.99 8.65
CA ASP A 74 -0.78 16.71 9.23
C ASP A 74 0.55 16.13 8.74
N PHE A 75 0.68 14.79 8.75
CA PHE A 75 1.83 14.06 8.22
C PHE A 75 2.12 14.40 6.76
N GLU A 76 1.09 14.39 5.91
CA GLU A 76 1.24 14.74 4.51
C GLU A 76 1.61 16.21 4.31
N LYS A 77 0.99 17.16 5.04
CA LYS A 77 1.36 18.58 4.99
C LYS A 77 2.82 18.81 5.33
N HIS A 78 3.31 18.18 6.39
CA HIS A 78 4.70 18.32 6.80
C HIS A 78 5.67 17.73 5.78
N ARG A 79 5.33 16.57 5.22
CA ARG A 79 6.07 15.93 4.14
C ARG A 79 6.16 16.83 2.92
N GLN A 80 5.03 17.37 2.46
CA GLN A 80 4.99 18.29 1.31
C GLN A 80 5.81 19.56 1.55
N ARG A 81 5.87 20.06 2.78
CA ARG A 81 6.64 21.27 3.12
C ARG A 81 8.14 21.00 3.15
N LYS A 82 8.60 19.90 3.75
CA LYS A 82 10.03 19.67 4.07
C LYS A 82 10.69 18.45 3.41
N TYR A 83 9.90 17.46 2.98
CA TYR A 83 10.37 16.13 2.58
C TYR A 83 9.66 15.63 1.31
N LYS A 84 9.58 16.48 0.28
CA LYS A 84 8.82 16.22 -0.96
C LYS A 84 9.27 14.95 -1.70
N ASP A 85 10.53 14.59 -1.55
CA ASP A 85 11.19 13.41 -2.11
C ASP A 85 10.77 12.09 -1.44
N LYS A 86 10.18 12.13 -0.25
CA LYS A 86 9.78 10.93 0.49
C LYS A 86 8.40 10.42 0.04
N PRO A 87 8.16 9.10 0.06
CA PRO A 87 6.85 8.50 -0.20
C PRO A 87 5.76 9.08 0.71
N SER A 88 4.59 9.35 0.14
CA SER A 88 3.41 9.75 0.91
C SER A 88 2.75 8.53 1.52
N ARG A 89 2.42 8.56 2.81
CA ARG A 89 1.68 7.48 3.51
C ARG A 89 0.34 7.14 2.86
N LEU A 90 -0.26 8.12 2.19
CA LEU A 90 -1.57 8.00 1.53
C LEU A 90 -1.48 7.37 0.13
N ASN A 91 -0.30 7.41 -0.49
CA ASN A 91 -0.11 6.92 -1.86
C ASN A 91 0.98 5.85 -1.99
N SER A 92 1.69 5.53 -0.92
CA SER A 92 2.73 4.51 -0.92
C SER A 92 2.16 3.10 -0.80
N LEU A 93 2.95 2.11 -1.22
CA LEU A 93 2.72 0.74 -0.80
C LEU A 93 3.47 0.48 0.52
N TRP A 94 2.87 -0.29 1.39
CA TRP A 94 3.45 -0.70 2.67
C TRP A 94 4.17 -2.03 2.50
N ILE A 95 5.41 -2.10 2.95
CA ILE A 95 6.22 -3.33 2.92
C ILE A 95 6.87 -3.57 4.29
N ALA A 96 7.43 -4.75 4.47
CA ALA A 96 8.28 -5.10 5.61
C ALA A 96 9.62 -5.67 5.12
N GLU A 97 10.61 -5.71 5.99
CA GLU A 97 11.84 -6.48 5.73
C GLU A 97 11.49 -7.99 5.72
N ASP A 98 12.15 -8.78 4.86
CA ASP A 98 12.02 -10.25 4.85
C ASP A 98 12.75 -10.86 6.06
N THR A 99 12.18 -10.63 7.24
CA THR A 99 12.63 -11.16 8.54
C THR A 99 11.41 -11.63 9.34
N PRO A 100 11.60 -12.47 10.37
CA PRO A 100 10.52 -12.87 11.27
C PRO A 100 9.79 -11.68 11.93
N GLU A 101 10.52 -10.60 12.25
CA GLU A 101 9.94 -9.38 12.82
C GLU A 101 9.08 -8.64 11.79
N GLY A 102 9.53 -8.56 10.54
CA GLY A 102 8.77 -7.95 9.46
C GLY A 102 7.50 -8.73 9.12
N GLU A 103 7.58 -10.06 9.10
CA GLU A 103 6.42 -10.93 8.93
C GLU A 103 5.40 -10.75 10.07
N ASN A 104 5.87 -10.79 11.31
CA ASN A 104 5.03 -10.58 12.49
C ASN A 104 4.43 -9.17 12.51
N MET A 105 5.15 -8.16 12.02
CA MET A 105 4.61 -6.82 11.85
C MET A 105 3.42 -6.84 10.87
N LEU A 106 3.57 -7.45 9.69
CA LEU A 106 2.50 -7.54 8.71
C LEU A 106 1.28 -8.28 9.28
N LEU A 107 1.48 -9.40 9.97
CA LEU A 107 0.39 -10.12 10.64
C LEU A 107 -0.32 -9.25 11.69
N LYS A 108 0.44 -8.49 12.49
CA LYS A 108 -0.11 -7.59 13.51
C LYS A 108 -0.84 -6.37 12.94
N MET A 109 -0.51 -5.93 11.73
CA MET A 109 -1.22 -4.82 11.08
C MET A 109 -2.64 -5.20 10.67
N PHE A 110 -2.91 -6.50 10.51
CA PHE A 110 -4.17 -7.01 9.98
C PHE A 110 -4.80 -8.09 10.87
N THR A 111 -4.78 -7.90 12.20
CA THR A 111 -5.30 -8.84 13.22
C THR A 111 -6.81 -9.10 13.18
N ASP A 112 -7.48 -8.87 12.06
CA ASP A 112 -8.86 -9.31 11.89
C ASP A 112 -8.84 -10.81 11.57
N GLU A 113 -9.47 -11.61 12.42
CA GLU A 113 -9.61 -13.07 12.29
C GLU A 113 -10.30 -13.47 10.97
N ASN A 114 -10.98 -12.52 10.32
CA ASN A 114 -11.63 -12.72 9.02
C ASN A 114 -10.78 -12.26 7.82
N SER A 115 -9.56 -11.74 8.03
CA SER A 115 -8.74 -11.28 6.92
C SER A 115 -8.04 -12.45 6.24
N HIS A 116 -8.54 -12.84 5.08
CA HIS A 116 -7.85 -13.80 4.20
C HIS A 116 -6.68 -13.10 3.53
N ARG A 117 -5.56 -12.91 4.24
CA ARG A 117 -4.37 -12.25 3.69
C ARG A 117 -3.27 -13.23 3.34
N LYS A 118 -2.53 -12.93 2.27
CA LYS A 118 -1.32 -13.66 1.89
C LYS A 118 -0.10 -12.74 1.99
N ILE A 119 0.97 -13.24 2.59
CA ILE A 119 2.26 -12.57 2.58
C ILE A 119 3.00 -12.98 1.31
N LEU A 120 3.44 -11.99 0.55
CA LEU A 120 4.15 -12.13 -0.71
C LEU A 120 5.59 -11.68 -0.53
N LYS A 121 6.52 -12.43 -1.11
CA LYS A 121 7.90 -11.94 -1.27
C LYS A 121 7.92 -10.97 -2.43
N VAL A 122 8.53 -9.81 -2.21
CA VAL A 122 8.56 -8.74 -3.20
C VAL A 122 9.98 -8.24 -3.44
N ALA A 123 10.28 -8.00 -4.71
CA ALA A 123 11.48 -7.31 -5.14
C ALA A 123 11.09 -5.93 -5.66
N LEU A 124 11.76 -4.89 -5.18
CA LEU A 124 11.44 -3.53 -5.58
C LEU A 124 11.83 -3.28 -7.04
N LEU A 125 11.05 -2.43 -7.72
CA LEU A 125 11.43 -1.94 -9.05
C LEU A 125 12.63 -0.99 -8.94
N PRO A 126 13.46 -0.86 -9.99
CA PRO A 126 14.71 -0.08 -9.93
C PRO A 126 14.55 1.37 -9.47
N ASP A 127 13.45 2.02 -9.85
CA ASP A 127 13.19 3.44 -9.53
C ASP A 127 12.33 3.63 -8.27
N ALA A 128 12.17 2.58 -7.45
CA ALA A 128 11.38 2.66 -6.23
C ALA A 128 12.11 3.46 -5.14
N ILE A 129 11.41 4.43 -4.55
CA ILE A 129 11.89 5.23 -3.42
C ILE A 129 11.32 4.61 -2.14
N ILE A 130 12.19 4.33 -1.17
CA ILE A 130 11.82 3.77 0.13
C ILE A 130 11.96 4.84 1.21
N HIS A 131 11.01 4.88 2.13
CA HIS A 131 11.17 5.57 3.41
C HIS A 131 10.95 4.60 4.56
N LYS A 132 11.98 4.49 5.41
CA LYS A 132 11.99 3.75 6.66
C LYS A 132 11.70 4.73 7.79
N ALA A 133 10.63 4.49 8.54
CA ALA A 133 10.20 5.34 9.66
C ALA A 133 9.88 4.48 10.87
N ASP A 134 10.11 4.99 12.08
CA ASP A 134 9.65 4.33 13.31
C ASP A 134 8.19 4.74 13.56
N LYS A 135 7.27 3.77 13.48
CA LYS A 135 5.83 4.03 13.60
C LYS A 135 5.45 4.62 14.96
N ARG A 136 6.29 4.47 15.98
CA ARG A 136 6.04 5.05 17.31
C ARG A 136 5.99 6.56 17.28
N TRP A 137 6.73 7.23 16.38
CA TRP A 137 6.59 8.67 16.22
C TRP A 137 5.19 9.08 15.74
N TYR A 138 4.55 8.25 14.90
CA TYR A 138 3.17 8.44 14.51
C TYR A 138 2.22 8.21 15.70
N GLU A 139 2.42 7.11 16.44
CA GLU A 139 1.62 6.77 17.63
C GLU A 139 1.68 7.89 18.68
N GLU A 140 2.86 8.46 18.93
CA GLU A 140 3.07 9.56 19.87
C GLU A 140 2.49 10.87 19.37
N TYR A 141 2.61 11.19 18.07
CA TYR A 141 1.93 12.36 17.50
C TYR A 141 0.41 12.26 17.61
N TYR A 142 -0.12 11.04 17.47
CA TYR A 142 -1.55 10.78 17.66
C TYR A 142 -1.99 11.10 19.09
N GLN A 143 -1.18 10.78 20.10
CA GLN A 143 -1.49 11.13 21.50
C GLN A 143 -1.24 12.61 21.82
N GLU A 144 -0.16 13.17 21.27
CA GLU A 144 0.29 14.52 21.56
C GLU A 144 0.89 15.16 20.29
N LYS A 145 0.21 16.17 19.74
CA LYS A 145 0.53 16.81 18.46
C LYS A 145 1.78 17.71 18.47
N LYS A 146 2.92 17.19 18.91
CA LYS A 146 4.22 17.86 18.89
C LYS A 146 4.86 17.78 17.51
N GLU A 147 5.24 18.93 16.95
CA GLU A 147 5.91 19.01 15.63
C GLU A 147 7.24 18.21 15.59
N SER A 148 7.89 18.00 16.74
CA SER A 148 9.10 17.16 16.80
C SER A 148 8.84 15.70 16.42
N TYR A 149 7.65 15.15 16.68
CA TYR A 149 7.37 13.74 16.41
C TYR A 149 7.19 13.48 14.91
N ILE A 150 6.37 14.30 14.25
CA ILE A 150 6.21 14.28 12.78
C ILE A 150 7.53 14.58 12.06
N GLU A 151 8.36 15.47 12.61
CA GLU A 151 9.70 15.76 12.09
C GLU A 151 10.63 14.53 12.20
N ASN A 152 10.70 13.89 13.37
CA ASN A 152 11.54 12.72 13.60
C ASN A 152 11.11 11.51 12.76
N TYR A 153 9.79 11.33 12.60
CA TYR A 153 9.21 10.34 11.71
C TYR A 153 9.76 10.50 10.29
N TRP A 154 9.63 11.68 9.69
CA TRP A 154 10.05 11.91 8.31
C TRP A 154 11.58 11.92 8.15
N LYS A 155 12.34 12.24 9.20
CA LYS A 155 13.79 12.05 9.24
C LYS A 155 14.20 10.57 9.27
N GLY A 156 13.32 9.66 9.64
CA GLY A 156 13.63 8.23 9.81
C GLY A 156 14.51 7.96 11.03
N ILE A 157 14.42 8.82 12.06
CA ILE A 157 15.17 8.63 13.31
C ILE A 157 14.46 7.55 14.13
N PRO A 158 15.17 6.58 14.72
CA PRO A 158 14.56 5.61 15.62
C PRO A 158 14.02 6.29 16.88
N TYR A 159 12.86 5.87 17.38
CA TYR A 159 12.27 6.44 18.60
C TYR A 159 13.13 6.16 19.84
N ASP A 160 13.72 4.97 19.89
CA ASP A 160 14.63 4.52 20.94
C ASP A 160 15.58 3.43 20.40
N SER A 161 16.25 2.68 21.27
CA SER A 161 17.15 1.58 20.89
C SER A 161 16.47 0.36 20.25
N THR A 162 15.13 0.26 20.29
CA THR A 162 14.33 -0.86 19.77
C THR A 162 13.27 -0.39 18.76
N PRO A 163 13.69 0.12 17.59
CA PRO A 163 12.81 0.71 16.59
C PRO A 163 11.71 -0.23 16.09
N LYS A 164 10.50 0.31 15.92
CA LYS A 164 9.39 -0.37 15.24
C LYS A 164 9.26 0.18 13.83
N TRP A 165 10.09 -0.34 12.94
CA TRP A 165 10.17 0.13 11.57
C TRP A 165 8.89 -0.16 10.79
N GLU A 166 8.43 0.83 10.06
CA GLU A 166 7.54 0.69 8.92
C GLU A 166 8.23 1.20 7.66
N LEU A 167 7.91 0.60 6.52
CA LEU A 167 8.52 0.90 5.24
C LEU A 167 7.45 1.31 4.24
N LEU A 168 7.59 2.52 3.72
CA LEU A 168 6.77 3.07 2.65
C LEU A 168 7.54 3.03 1.35
N ILE A 169 6.89 2.63 0.26
CA ILE A 169 7.47 2.74 -1.08
C ILE A 169 6.65 3.59 -2.02
N ASN A 170 7.33 4.43 -2.78
CA ASN A 170 6.80 5.07 -3.97
C ASN A 170 7.48 4.45 -5.20
N GLY A 171 6.73 4.14 -6.26
CA GLY A 171 7.19 3.34 -7.39
C GLY A 171 6.44 2.02 -7.45
N GLY A 172 7.10 0.89 -7.27
CA GLY A 172 6.43 -0.40 -7.25
C GLY A 172 7.34 -1.56 -6.87
N PHE A 173 6.75 -2.75 -6.86
CA PHE A 173 7.45 -4.02 -6.66
C PHE A 173 6.96 -5.07 -7.64
N LYS A 174 7.74 -6.15 -7.76
CA LYS A 174 7.36 -7.40 -8.42
C LYS A 174 7.28 -8.55 -7.43
N ILE A 175 6.42 -9.52 -7.71
CA ILE A 175 6.28 -10.79 -6.98
C ILE A 175 6.85 -11.95 -7.79
N GLU A 176 7.09 -13.07 -7.12
CA GLU A 176 7.59 -14.31 -7.73
C GLU A 176 6.54 -15.01 -8.58
N LYS A 177 6.98 -15.84 -9.53
CA LYS A 177 6.11 -16.57 -10.47
C LYS A 177 5.09 -17.45 -9.74
N GLU A 178 5.50 -18.09 -8.66
CA GLU A 178 4.65 -18.97 -7.84
C GLU A 178 3.51 -18.19 -7.19
N ASP A 179 3.77 -16.96 -6.73
CA ASP A 179 2.73 -16.10 -6.15
C ASP A 179 1.77 -15.57 -7.23
N ILE A 180 2.25 -15.31 -8.46
CA ILE A 180 1.38 -14.97 -9.60
C ILE A 180 0.41 -16.12 -9.90
N LEU A 181 0.93 -17.35 -9.97
CA LEU A 181 0.12 -18.55 -10.25
C LEU A 181 -0.91 -18.80 -9.14
N PHE A 182 -0.51 -18.65 -7.89
CA PHE A 182 -1.43 -18.72 -6.76
C PHE A 182 -2.57 -17.70 -6.88
N LEU A 183 -2.26 -16.42 -7.13
CA LEU A 183 -3.29 -15.37 -7.22
C LEU A 183 -4.23 -15.59 -8.41
N ARG A 184 -3.71 -16.14 -9.50
CA ARG A 184 -4.49 -16.56 -10.67
C ARG A 184 -5.54 -17.62 -10.30
N GLU A 185 -5.10 -18.71 -9.66
CA GLU A 185 -6.00 -19.77 -9.19
C GLU A 185 -7.02 -19.24 -8.18
N HIS A 186 -6.58 -18.42 -7.23
CA HIS A 186 -7.45 -17.79 -6.24
C HIS A 186 -8.53 -16.92 -6.87
N CYS A 187 -8.16 -16.06 -7.84
CA CYS A 187 -9.11 -15.23 -8.58
C CYS A 187 -10.13 -16.05 -9.37
N LEU A 188 -9.70 -17.16 -10.00
CA LEU A 188 -10.63 -18.05 -10.72
C LEU A 188 -11.61 -18.75 -9.77
N ALA A 189 -11.14 -19.22 -8.62
CA ALA A 189 -11.97 -19.93 -7.66
C ALA A 189 -12.98 -19.00 -6.96
N ASN A 190 -12.53 -17.83 -6.53
CA ASN A 190 -13.27 -17.00 -5.58
C ASN A 190 -13.88 -15.73 -6.20
N HIS A 191 -13.33 -15.25 -7.33
CA HIS A 191 -13.74 -13.99 -7.96
C HIS A 191 -14.31 -14.15 -9.37
N SER A 192 -14.61 -15.39 -9.80
CA SER A 192 -15.07 -15.70 -11.17
C SER A 192 -16.30 -14.91 -11.64
N GLN A 193 -17.21 -14.53 -10.74
CA GLN A 193 -18.40 -13.74 -11.07
C GLN A 193 -18.06 -12.28 -11.45
N GLN A 194 -16.89 -11.79 -11.03
CA GLN A 194 -16.37 -10.46 -11.34
C GLN A 194 -15.49 -10.47 -12.61
N LEU A 195 -15.13 -11.66 -13.11
CA LEU A 195 -14.35 -11.84 -14.33
C LEU A 195 -15.28 -12.10 -15.51
N SER A 196 -15.09 -11.41 -16.64
CA SER A 196 -15.91 -11.69 -17.83
C SER A 196 -15.53 -13.04 -18.46
N LYS A 197 -16.48 -13.68 -19.15
CA LYS A 197 -16.25 -15.01 -19.76
C LYS A 197 -15.14 -15.00 -20.81
N GLU A 198 -15.13 -13.96 -21.66
CA GLU A 198 -14.09 -13.69 -22.68
C GLU A 198 -12.70 -13.48 -22.06
N PHE A 199 -12.66 -13.01 -20.82
CA PHE A 199 -11.44 -12.73 -20.09
C PHE A 199 -10.83 -13.96 -19.43
N ILE A 200 -11.65 -14.85 -18.87
CA ILE A 200 -11.18 -16.18 -18.40
C ILE A 200 -10.53 -16.91 -19.59
N GLU A 201 -11.10 -16.75 -20.78
CA GLU A 201 -10.55 -17.34 -21.99
C GLU A 201 -9.23 -16.69 -22.42
N ASN A 202 -9.12 -15.36 -22.47
CA ASN A 202 -7.91 -14.68 -22.95
C ASN A 202 -6.72 -14.73 -21.97
N ALA A 203 -6.97 -14.61 -20.66
CA ALA A 203 -5.91 -14.59 -19.64
C ALA A 203 -5.35 -16.00 -19.34
N TYR A 204 -6.17 -17.05 -19.54
CA TYR A 204 -5.81 -18.42 -19.16
C TYR A 204 -5.62 -19.39 -20.34
N LYS A 205 -6.17 -19.14 -21.54
CA LYS A 205 -5.89 -19.98 -22.74
C LYS A 205 -4.59 -19.61 -23.46
N ASN A 206 -4.03 -18.42 -23.25
CA ASN A 206 -2.80 -17.96 -23.92
C ASN A 206 -1.50 -18.17 -23.10
N ASN A 207 -1.56 -18.79 -21.92
CA ASN A 207 -0.36 -19.10 -21.14
C ASN A 207 0.33 -20.37 -21.68
N ASP A 208 1.10 -20.21 -22.75
CA ASP A 208 2.24 -21.06 -23.01
C ASP A 208 3.25 -20.85 -21.86
N LEU A 209 3.29 -21.82 -20.93
CA LEU A 209 4.10 -21.81 -19.71
C LEU A 209 5.62 -21.75 -19.97
N SER A 210 6.05 -21.76 -21.24
CA SER A 210 7.45 -21.73 -21.67
C SER A 210 8.08 -20.32 -21.80
N LYS A 211 7.32 -19.23 -21.62
CA LYS A 211 7.81 -17.85 -21.85
C LYS A 211 7.83 -16.91 -20.63
N VAL A 212 7.85 -17.46 -19.41
CA VAL A 212 8.17 -16.71 -18.18
C VAL A 212 9.48 -17.20 -17.61
#